data_AF-A0AA41VQK6-F1
#
_entry.id   AF-A0AA41VQK6-F1
#
_cell.length_a   1.000
_cell.length_b   1.000
_cell.length_c   1.000
_cell.angle_alpha   90.00
_cell.angle_beta   90.00
_cell.angle_gamma   90.00
#
_symmetry.space_group_name_H-M   'P 1'
#
loop_
_entity.id
_entity.type
_entity.pdbx_description
1 polymer ?
#
loop_
_entity_poly.entity_id
_entity_poly.type
_entity_poly.pdbx_seq_one_letter_code
_entity_poly.pdbx_strand_id
1 'polypeptide(L)' 'SVYKTIPDCEPARPLQRSPIEGFYLAGDYTKQKYLASMEGAVLSGKLCAQAIVK' A
#
# COMPACT_ATOMS: atom_id res chain seq x y z
N SER A 1 -11.92 -7.14 -1.94
CA SER A 1 -12.76 -6.89 -0.75
C SER A 1 -12.10 -5.77 0.03
N VAL A 2 -12.82 -4.67 0.25
CA VAL A 2 -12.31 -3.39 0.78
C VAL A 2 -12.06 -3.55 2.29
N TYR A 3 -10.92 -3.09 2.82
CA TYR A 3 -10.72 -3.08 4.27
C TYR A 3 -11.67 -2.07 4.93
N LYS A 4 -12.11 -2.35 6.16
CA LYS A 4 -13.04 -1.48 6.87
C LYS A 4 -12.31 -0.20 7.32
N THR A 5 -12.58 0.92 6.65
CA THR A 5 -12.04 2.25 6.97
C THR A 5 -12.70 2.83 8.23
N ILE A 6 -12.30 2.32 9.40
CA ILE A 6 -12.64 2.93 10.70
C ILE A 6 -11.63 4.03 11.05
N PRO A 7 -11.97 4.97 11.95
CA PRO A 7 -10.98 5.90 12.50
C PRO A 7 -9.74 5.15 13.00
N ASP A 8 -8.57 5.77 12.86
CA ASP A 8 -7.25 5.23 13.26
C ASP A 8 -6.69 4.05 12.43
N CYS A 9 -7.30 3.71 11.28
CA CYS A 9 -6.70 2.76 10.35
C CYS A 9 -5.50 3.33 9.57
N GLU A 10 -5.43 4.65 9.36
CA GLU A 10 -4.42 5.28 8.50
C GLU A 10 -2.95 5.09 9.00
N PRO A 11 -2.66 5.14 10.31
CA PRO A 11 -1.35 4.76 10.85
C PRO A 11 -0.99 3.29 10.65
N ALA A 12 -1.99 2.40 10.63
CA ALA A 12 -1.80 0.95 10.47
C ALA A 12 -1.53 0.53 9.02
N ARG A 13 -1.68 1.45 8.04
CA ARG A 13 -1.43 1.16 6.63
C ARG A 13 0.07 1.04 6.37
N PRO A 14 0.57 -0.14 5.95
CA PRO A 14 2.00 -0.36 5.72
C PRO A 14 2.46 0.37 4.46
N LEU A 15 3.71 0.86 4.48
CA LEU A 15 4.40 1.34 3.28
C LEU A 15 4.74 0.17 2.35
N GLN A 16 4.95 0.45 1.06
CA GLN A 16 5.25 -0.58 0.06
C GLN A 16 6.61 -1.27 0.30
N ARG A 17 7.57 -0.55 0.92
CA ARG A 17 8.84 -1.12 1.36
C ARG A 17 8.71 -1.56 2.81
N SER A 18 8.90 -2.85 3.05
CA SER A 18 8.96 -3.38 4.41
C SER A 18 10.34 -3.14 5.04
N PRO A 19 10.49 -3.28 6.36
CA PRO A 19 11.80 -3.24 7.01
C PRO A 19 12.67 -4.48 6.69
N ILE A 20 12.11 -5.51 6.06
CA ILE A 20 12.82 -6.73 5.66
C ILE A 20 13.33 -6.53 4.23
N GLU A 21 14.64 -6.68 4.03
CA GLU A 21 15.26 -6.57 2.72
C GLU A 21 14.70 -7.62 1.75
N GLY A 22 14.35 -7.20 0.54
CA GLY A 22 13.73 -8.05 -0.48
C GLY A 22 12.22 -8.32 -0.27
N PHE A 23 11.60 -7.83 0.80
CA PHE A 23 10.17 -8.01 1.05
C PHE A 23 9.38 -6.71 0.83
N TYR A 24 8.40 -6.78 -0.08
CA TYR A 24 7.61 -5.65 -0.52
C TYR A 24 6.11 -5.96 -0.45
N LEU A 25 5.30 -4.93 -0.22
CA LEU A 25 3.84 -5.04 -0.12
C LEU A 25 3.16 -4.20 -1.20
N ALA A 26 2.16 -4.78 -1.85
CA ALA A 26 1.28 -4.09 -2.79
C ALA A 26 -0.18 -4.44 -2.50
N GLY A 27 -1.07 -3.51 -2.79
CA GLY A 27 -2.51 -3.63 -2.53
C GLY A 27 -3.13 -2.32 -2.09
N ASP A 28 -4.44 -2.21 -2.28
CA ASP A 28 -5.27 -1.07 -1.90
C ASP A 28 -5.19 -0.74 -0.39
N TYR A 29 -4.96 -1.76 0.45
CA TYR A 29 -4.71 -1.65 1.89
C TYR A 29 -3.37 -1.00 2.26
N THR A 30 -2.37 -1.02 1.36
CA THR A 30 -1.08 -0.35 1.61
C THR A 30 -1.26 1.17 1.63
N LYS A 31 -0.29 1.90 2.17
CA LYS A 31 -0.36 3.35 2.34
C LYS A 31 -0.31 4.06 0.98
N GLN A 32 -1.46 4.55 0.53
CA GLN A 32 -1.60 5.34 -0.69
C GLN A 32 -2.81 6.28 -0.60
N LYS A 33 -2.80 7.36 -1.39
CA LYS A 33 -3.69 8.52 -1.25
C LYS A 33 -5.14 8.29 -1.73
N TYR A 34 -5.41 7.21 -2.46
CA TYR A 34 -6.68 6.91 -3.14
C TYR A 34 -7.43 5.75 -2.49
N LEU A 35 -7.80 5.85 -1.21
CA LEU A 35 -8.70 4.94 -0.45
C LEU A 35 -8.55 3.43 -0.78
N ALA A 36 -9.48 2.57 -0.37
CA ALA A 36 -9.48 1.19 -0.87
C ALA A 36 -10.27 1.13 -2.20
N SER A 37 -9.62 1.52 -3.29
CA SER A 37 -10.21 1.57 -4.64
C SER A 37 -9.34 0.86 -5.68
N MET A 38 -9.89 0.66 -6.89
CA MET A 38 -9.13 0.15 -8.04
C MET A 38 -7.92 1.05 -8.36
N GLU A 39 -8.07 2.37 -8.21
CA GLU A 39 -6.98 3.34 -8.40
C GLU A 39 -5.90 3.17 -7.31
N GLY A 40 -6.31 2.94 -6.07
CA GLY A 40 -5.40 2.65 -4.96
C GLY A 40 -4.60 1.36 -5.19
N ALA A 41 -5.23 0.32 -5.74
CA ALA A 41 -4.55 -0.92 -6.12
C ALA A 41 -3.49 -0.67 -7.20
N VAL A 42 -3.82 0.04 -8.29
CA VAL A 42 -2.86 0.36 -9.37
C VAL A 42 -1.72 1.24 -8.88
N LEU A 43 -2.02 2.29 -8.09
CA LEU A 43 -1.00 3.17 -7.55
C LEU A 43 -0.07 2.43 -6.59
N SER A 44 -0.61 1.55 -5.74
CA SER A 44 0.21 0.73 -4.83
C SER A 44 1.19 -0.16 -5.58
N GLY A 45 0.77 -0.76 -6.71
CA GLY A 45 1.64 -1.56 -7.57
C GLY A 45 2.76 -0.73 -8.19
N LYS A 46 2.46 0.49 -8.66
CA LYS A 46 3.47 1.42 -9.19
C LYS A 46 4.50 1.82 -8.12
N LEU A 47 4.04 2.12 -6.90
CA LEU A 47 4.91 2.46 -5.76
C LEU A 47 5.79 1.27 -5.33
N CYS A 48 5.23 0.06 -5.35
CA CYS A 48 5.97 -1.17 -5.07
C CYS A 48 7.06 -1.40 -6.12
N ALA A 49 6.73 -1.30 -7.41
CA ALA A 49 7.72 -1.41 -8.48
C ALA A 49 8.84 -0.37 -8.34
N GLN A 50 8.50 0.89 -8.03
CA GLN A 50 9.48 1.95 -7.75
C GLN A 50 10.39 1.65 -6.54
N ALA A 51 9.90 0.91 -5.55
CA ALA A 51 10.69 0.51 -4.38
C ALA A 51 11.60 -0.70 -4.66
N ILE A 52 11.28 -1.50 -5.69
CA ILE A 52 12.09 -2.65 -6.13
C ILE A 52 13.22 -2.19 -7.06
N VAL A 53 12.96 -1.27 -7.99
CA VAL A 53 13.97 -0.81 -8.97
C VAL A 53 14.90 0.29 -8.44
N LYS A 54 14.66 0.80 -7.23
CA LYS A 54 15.53 1.77 -6.55
C LYS A 54 16.55 1.08 -5.69
#